data_AF-A0AAN8N4M3-F1
#
_entry.id   AF-A0AAN8N4M3-F1
#
_cell.length_a   1.000
_cell.length_b   1.000
_cell.length_c   1.000
_cell.angle_alpha   90.00
_cell.angle_beta   90.00
_cell.angle_gamma   90.00
#
_symmetry.space_group_name_H-M   'P 1'
#
loop_
_entity.id
_entity.type
_entity.pdbx_description
1 polymer ?
#
loop_
_entity_poly.entity_id
_entity_poly.type
_entity_poly.pdbx_seq_one_letter_code
_entity_poly.pdbx_strand_id
1 'polypeptide(L)'
;MHNSRLPGRSTFTIGVEPRSKSLQKDDFFVRLVLQKLLGSGSCLSTIRIHEKISIKSLHLILSAIPSLRNLKVEAIGRLDPIKLTFSSVPPENETKLNRPDRYEINALEKATEPLKIESLEFGIFENDLALSLLQTVRRCGSTMREFFIGIKSPGETNFETWSSSYDGGGLEAMMEEGDVISLPALEKLSIISDIQTNTSITGFSQLFIHLVRDCQRLTKLKFEYCDVRKIMLALQEQGAKIQSLQIYPGIPLESPNEETNLLETRGSLQTLSMTPHPRANSPDIDTIFEHRGSIKRLCLRCGNGCFTRDKPYSCTVMSTLLGSSEATKQHQLNMENWPQLEELGIECTSLETIPIIHRLKFLFLMLNNPTSERVVSEQKYKDIVDQYIVKLWRDSMSRYGEPPKLQVLATPRRHSPVIDYGVIYYVPHAELKLPDGTPVVTQYTALSDIFEEPSWSVLLEKNNDQDHTFWE
;
A
#
# COMPACT_ATOMS: atom_id res chain seq x y z
N MET A 1 40.95 -12.33 -21.70
CA MET A 1 39.49 -12.10 -21.66
C MET A 1 39.12 -11.74 -20.23
N HIS A 2 38.94 -10.44 -19.95
CA HIS A 2 38.57 -9.94 -18.64
C HIS A 2 37.06 -10.12 -18.43
N ASN A 3 36.68 -10.98 -17.49
CA ASN A 3 35.33 -11.00 -16.91
C ASN A 3 35.26 -9.90 -15.84
N SER A 4 34.74 -8.73 -16.22
CA SER A 4 34.31 -7.69 -15.28
C SER A 4 33.02 -8.15 -14.59
N ARG A 5 33.14 -8.66 -13.36
CA ARG A 5 31.99 -8.79 -12.45
C ARG A 5 31.44 -7.38 -12.19
N LEU A 6 30.16 -7.18 -12.47
CA LEU A 6 29.44 -5.96 -12.08
C LEU A 6 29.53 -5.82 -10.54
N PRO A 7 29.82 -4.62 -10.00
CA PRO A 7 29.82 -4.41 -8.56
C PRO A 7 28.40 -4.62 -8.02
N GLY A 8 28.27 -5.51 -7.04
CA GLY A 8 27.00 -5.79 -6.38
C GLY A 8 26.43 -4.53 -5.72
N ARG A 9 25.14 -4.26 -5.91
CA ARG A 9 24.43 -3.21 -5.18
C ARG A 9 24.39 -3.58 -3.71
N SER A 10 25.02 -2.80 -2.84
CA SER A 10 24.98 -3.02 -1.39
C SER A 10 23.72 -2.37 -0.81
N THR A 11 22.91 -3.18 -0.12
CA THR A 11 21.77 -2.73 0.70
C THR A 11 22.22 -2.62 2.15
N PHE A 12 21.89 -1.51 2.79
CA PHE A 12 22.11 -1.32 4.23
C PHE A 12 20.78 -1.11 4.93
N THR A 13 20.49 -1.98 5.91
CA THR A 13 19.30 -1.91 6.75
C THR A 13 19.74 -1.63 8.17
N ILE A 14 19.20 -0.57 8.77
CA ILE A 14 19.35 -0.29 10.19
C ILE A 14 18.02 -0.64 10.86
N GLY A 15 18.00 -1.79 11.54
CA GLY A 15 16.99 -2.09 12.56
C GLY A 15 17.65 -1.93 13.92
N VAL A 16 17.13 -1.04 14.76
CA VAL A 16 17.48 -1.00 16.19
C VAL A 16 16.32 -1.64 16.92
N GLU A 17 16.57 -2.48 17.93
CA GLU A 17 15.45 -3.03 18.71
C GLU A 17 14.73 -1.90 19.45
N PRO A 18 13.39 -1.85 19.43
CA PRO A 18 12.59 -0.80 20.08
C PRO A 18 12.64 -0.82 21.62
N ARG A 19 13.55 -1.61 22.22
CA ARG A 19 13.72 -1.75 23.68
C ARG A 19 14.56 -0.63 24.31
N SER A 20 15.17 0.22 23.50
CA SER A 20 16.05 1.31 23.94
C SER A 20 15.25 2.59 24.22
N LYS A 21 15.05 2.95 25.49
CA LYS A 21 14.43 4.23 25.91
C LYS A 21 15.26 5.48 25.57
N SER A 22 16.32 5.39 24.77
CA SER A 22 17.19 6.54 24.46
C SER A 22 17.43 6.71 22.95
N LEU A 23 16.41 7.24 22.25
CA LEU A 23 16.46 7.66 20.84
C LEU A 23 17.68 8.53 20.46
N GLN A 24 18.26 9.27 21.41
CA GLN A 24 19.49 10.06 21.18
C GLN A 24 20.73 9.20 20.91
N LYS A 25 20.83 8.03 21.54
CA LYS A 25 21.95 7.12 21.28
C LYS A 25 21.82 6.55 19.88
N ASP A 26 20.62 6.21 19.46
CA ASP A 26 20.35 5.59 18.16
C ASP A 26 20.63 6.58 17.02
N ASP A 27 20.28 7.85 17.17
CA ASP A 27 20.64 8.90 16.21
C ASP A 27 22.15 9.16 16.14
N PHE A 28 22.83 9.18 17.29
CA PHE A 28 24.30 9.26 17.33
C PHE A 28 24.94 8.05 16.64
N PHE A 29 24.44 6.84 16.90
CA PHE A 29 24.93 5.62 16.25
C PHE A 29 24.67 5.64 14.74
N VAL A 30 23.48 6.06 14.30
CA VAL A 30 23.17 6.26 12.88
C VAL A 30 24.17 7.22 12.25
N ARG A 31 24.44 8.38 12.86
CA ARG A 31 25.44 9.33 12.32
C ARG A 31 26.85 8.76 12.31
N LEU A 32 27.27 8.05 13.36
CA LEU A 32 28.59 7.43 13.44
C LEU A 32 28.76 6.36 12.35
N VAL A 33 27.75 5.51 12.17
CA VAL A 33 27.70 4.47 11.15
C VAL A 33 27.74 5.10 9.75
N LEU A 34 26.91 6.12 9.50
CA LEU A 34 26.92 6.86 8.24
C LEU A 34 28.30 7.47 7.97
N GLN A 35 28.91 8.14 8.94
CA GLN A 35 30.27 8.70 8.81
C GLN A 35 31.33 7.64 8.48
N LYS A 36 31.21 6.43 9.03
CA LYS A 36 32.11 5.31 8.72
C LYS A 36 31.86 4.72 7.32
N LEU A 37 30.60 4.61 6.91
CA LEU A 37 30.22 4.14 5.58
C LEU A 37 30.67 5.12 4.48
N LEU A 38 30.63 6.42 4.77
CA LEU A 38 31.14 7.47 3.89
C LEU A 38 32.65 7.37 3.66
N GLY A 39 33.40 6.98 4.68
CA GLY A 39 34.84 6.73 4.57
C GLY A 39 35.23 5.47 3.79
N SER A 40 34.27 4.59 3.48
CA SER A 40 34.53 3.24 2.94
C SER A 40 34.17 3.06 1.46
N GLY A 41 33.83 4.14 0.74
CA GLY A 41 33.73 4.11 -0.74
C GLY A 41 32.36 3.74 -1.32
N SER A 42 31.53 4.77 -1.54
CA SER A 42 30.66 5.03 -2.72
C SER A 42 29.69 3.96 -3.29
N CYS A 43 29.46 2.80 -2.67
CA CYS A 43 28.58 1.77 -3.24
C CYS A 43 27.17 1.70 -2.62
N LEU A 44 26.91 2.50 -1.58
CA LEU A 44 25.65 2.44 -0.87
C LEU A 44 24.52 3.05 -1.69
N SER A 45 23.61 2.21 -2.19
CA SER A 45 22.47 2.63 -3.02
C SER A 45 21.14 2.59 -2.29
N THR A 46 21.04 1.87 -1.17
CA THR A 46 19.77 1.68 -0.45
C THR A 46 19.99 1.83 1.05
N ILE A 47 19.22 2.71 1.67
CA ILE A 47 19.12 2.86 3.13
C ILE A 47 17.68 2.60 3.54
N ARG A 48 17.51 1.73 4.53
CA ARG A 48 16.24 1.49 5.21
C ARG A 48 16.41 1.70 6.70
N ILE A 49 15.56 2.54 7.29
CA ILE A 49 15.55 2.86 8.70
C ILE A 49 14.12 2.67 9.22
N HIS A 50 13.94 1.66 10.08
CA HIS A 50 12.67 1.27 10.69
C HIS A 50 12.37 2.06 11.98
N GLU A 51 13.18 3.06 12.28
CA GLU A 51 13.15 3.80 13.54
C GLU A 51 13.00 5.29 13.31
N LYS A 52 12.63 6.01 14.36
CA LYS A 52 12.58 7.47 14.32
C LYS A 52 13.99 8.05 14.22
N ILE A 53 14.25 8.85 13.19
CA ILE A 53 15.49 9.64 13.06
C ILE A 53 15.27 11.13 13.22
N SER A 54 16.33 11.84 13.58
CA SER A 54 16.31 13.31 13.55
C SER A 54 16.39 13.86 12.13
N ILE A 55 15.89 15.10 11.95
CA ILE A 55 16.07 15.86 10.71
C ILE A 55 17.55 16.06 10.36
N LYS A 56 18.43 16.14 11.37
CA LYS A 56 19.88 16.22 11.21
C LYS A 56 20.45 14.96 10.57
N SER A 57 19.99 13.79 11.00
CA SER A 57 20.40 12.52 10.40
C SER A 57 19.88 12.37 8.98
N LEU A 58 18.64 12.80 8.70
CA LEU A 58 18.14 12.87 7.32
C LEU A 58 19.02 13.77 6.45
N HIS A 59 19.34 14.98 6.92
CA HIS A 59 20.22 15.90 6.20
C HIS A 59 21.60 15.28 5.91
N LEU A 60 22.19 14.60 6.90
CA LEU A 60 23.47 13.90 6.72
C LEU A 60 23.37 12.79 5.66
N ILE A 61 22.32 11.98 5.68
CA ILE A 61 22.10 10.91 4.69
C ILE A 61 22.04 11.51 3.28
N LEU A 62 21.23 12.55 3.10
CA LEU A 62 20.98 13.17 1.80
C LEU A 62 22.19 13.93 1.26
N SER A 63 22.97 14.58 2.13
CA SER A 63 24.14 15.37 1.73
C SER A 63 25.38 14.52 1.48
N ALA A 64 25.54 13.42 2.20
CA ALA A 64 26.80 12.71 2.22
C ALA A 64 26.86 11.51 1.25
N ILE A 65 25.72 10.94 0.84
CA ILE A 65 25.69 9.70 0.04
C ILE A 65 25.19 9.98 -1.39
N PRO A 66 26.08 10.41 -2.31
CA PRO A 66 25.69 10.74 -3.69
C PRO A 66 25.26 9.52 -4.53
N SER A 67 25.63 8.31 -4.09
CA SER A 67 25.23 7.04 -4.71
C SER A 67 23.84 6.56 -4.29
N LEU A 68 23.20 7.22 -3.32
CA LEU A 68 21.90 6.80 -2.80
C LEU A 68 20.85 6.81 -3.91
N ARG A 69 20.07 5.72 -4.00
CA ARG A 69 18.97 5.52 -4.93
C ARG A 69 17.65 5.23 -4.23
N ASN A 70 17.70 4.56 -3.08
CA ASN A 70 16.50 4.20 -2.33
C ASN A 70 16.66 4.65 -0.88
N LEU A 71 15.72 5.45 -0.38
CA LEU A 71 15.69 5.89 1.01
C LEU A 71 14.31 5.59 1.60
N LYS A 72 14.29 4.76 2.64
CA LYS A 72 13.09 4.47 3.42
C LYS A 72 13.30 4.85 4.87
N VAL A 73 12.43 5.70 5.40
CA VAL A 73 12.48 6.16 6.78
C VAL A 73 11.09 6.10 7.39
N GLU A 74 10.93 5.30 8.43
CA GLU A 74 9.64 5.06 9.08
C GLU A 74 9.14 6.27 9.87
N ALA A 75 10.02 7.01 10.56
CA ALA A 75 9.64 8.23 11.25
C ALA A 75 10.77 9.27 11.22
N ILE A 76 10.39 10.54 11.03
CA ILE A 76 11.27 11.70 11.06
C ILE A 76 10.68 12.68 12.05
N GLY A 77 11.45 13.11 13.03
CA GLY A 77 11.00 14.20 13.88
C GLY A 77 12.12 14.80 14.68
N ARG A 78 11.76 15.68 15.59
CA ARG A 78 12.68 16.20 16.57
C ARG A 78 12.95 15.10 17.59
N LEU A 79 14.23 14.94 17.91
CA LEU A 79 14.62 14.12 19.05
C LEU A 79 14.72 15.08 20.22
N ASP A 80 13.64 15.15 21.01
CA ASP A 80 13.63 15.99 22.20
C ASP A 80 14.86 15.63 23.05
N PRO A 81 15.73 16.61 23.35
CA PRO A 81 16.76 16.41 24.34
C PRO A 81 16.10 16.34 25.70
N ILE A 82 15.70 15.13 26.08
CA ILE A 82 15.44 14.72 27.45
C ILE A 82 14.39 15.62 28.14
N LYS A 83 13.12 15.18 28.21
CA LYS A 83 12.21 15.58 29.31
C LYS A 83 12.73 15.00 30.64
N LEU A 84 13.90 15.45 31.11
CA LEU A 84 14.36 15.35 32.48
C LEU A 84 14.33 16.77 32.98
N THR A 85 13.14 17.25 33.34
CA THR A 85 12.90 17.91 34.63
C THR A 85 11.48 18.43 34.66
N PHE A 86 10.89 18.29 35.84
CA PHE A 86 9.63 18.86 36.29
C PHE A 86 9.67 20.40 36.23
N SER A 87 9.56 20.99 35.04
CA SER A 87 9.35 22.43 34.90
C SER A 87 7.90 22.68 34.50
N SER A 88 7.09 23.06 35.48
CA SER A 88 5.69 23.47 35.35
C SER A 88 5.55 24.88 34.76
N VAL A 89 6.36 25.23 33.76
CA VAL A 89 6.28 26.52 33.07
C VAL A 89 5.44 26.33 31.80
N PRO A 90 4.36 27.10 31.61
CA PRO A 90 3.53 27.02 30.40
C PRO A 90 4.36 27.31 29.14
N PRO A 91 4.09 26.62 28.01
CA PRO A 91 4.88 26.68 26.79
C PRO A 91 4.74 28.00 25.98
N GLU A 92 4.18 29.05 26.57
CA GLU A 92 3.83 30.27 25.84
C GLU A 92 5.01 31.24 25.63
N ASN A 93 6.15 31.05 26.31
CA ASN A 93 7.29 31.97 26.27
C ASN A 93 8.61 31.38 25.72
N GLU A 94 8.62 30.14 25.22
CA GLU A 94 9.77 29.65 24.45
C GLU A 94 9.79 30.29 23.07
N THR A 95 10.50 31.41 22.98
CA THR A 95 10.76 32.15 21.74
C THR A 95 11.21 31.19 20.63
N LYS A 96 10.46 31.19 19.51
CA LYS A 96 10.68 30.41 18.28
C LYS A 96 12.09 30.53 17.64
N LEU A 97 13.01 31.29 18.21
CA LEU A 97 14.27 31.71 17.59
C LEU A 97 15.49 30.84 17.92
N ASN A 98 15.52 30.11 19.04
CA ASN A 98 16.73 29.38 19.50
C ASN A 98 16.55 27.85 19.52
N ARG A 99 15.91 27.28 18.49
CA ARG A 99 15.80 25.82 18.37
C ARG A 99 16.99 25.26 17.58
N PRO A 100 17.78 24.32 18.15
CA PRO A 100 19.03 23.84 17.56
C PRO A 100 18.85 23.00 16.29
N ASP A 101 17.62 22.63 15.92
CA ASP A 101 17.31 21.88 14.68
C ASP A 101 16.83 22.79 13.54
N ARG A 102 16.60 24.09 13.82
CA ARG A 102 16.08 25.04 12.83
C ARG A 102 17.09 25.31 11.72
N TYR A 103 18.39 25.18 12.01
CA TYR A 103 19.43 25.31 11.00
C TYR A 103 19.30 24.21 9.95
N GLU A 104 19.14 22.95 10.36
CA GLU A 104 19.05 21.82 9.43
C GLU A 104 17.73 21.76 8.67
N ILE A 105 16.62 22.16 9.31
CA ILE A 105 15.33 22.38 8.64
C ILE A 105 15.50 23.41 7.52
N ASN A 106 16.01 24.61 7.85
CA ASN A 106 16.24 25.66 6.87
C ASN A 106 17.24 25.22 5.77
N ALA A 107 18.26 24.43 6.12
CA ALA A 107 19.23 23.93 5.17
C ALA A 107 18.59 22.96 4.18
N LEU A 108 17.71 22.06 4.64
CA LEU A 108 16.97 21.17 3.75
C LEU A 108 15.96 21.91 2.88
N GLU A 109 15.25 22.90 3.43
CA GLU A 109 14.30 23.74 2.68
C GLU A 109 14.97 24.57 1.59
N LYS A 110 16.19 25.05 1.82
CA LYS A 110 16.94 25.87 0.87
C LYS A 110 17.87 25.07 -0.05
N ALA A 111 18.06 23.78 0.20
CA ALA A 111 18.94 22.95 -0.60
C ALA A 111 18.39 22.81 -2.02
N THR A 112 19.22 23.08 -3.04
CA THR A 112 18.80 23.01 -4.45
C THR A 112 19.52 21.92 -5.23
N GLU A 113 20.55 21.27 -4.66
CA GLU A 113 21.30 20.27 -5.40
C GLU A 113 20.43 19.05 -5.71
N PRO A 114 20.37 18.58 -6.97
CA PRO A 114 19.53 17.46 -7.35
C PRO A 114 20.01 16.17 -6.69
N LEU A 115 19.05 15.39 -6.21
CA LEU A 115 19.25 14.07 -5.64
C LEU A 115 18.94 13.02 -6.70
N LYS A 116 19.74 11.95 -6.76
CA LYS A 116 19.55 10.84 -7.70
C LYS A 116 18.70 9.70 -7.10
N ILE A 117 17.78 10.03 -6.21
CA ILE A 117 16.93 9.04 -5.53
C ILE A 117 15.82 8.60 -6.49
N GLU A 118 15.70 7.29 -6.66
CA GLU A 118 14.70 6.61 -7.49
C GLU A 118 13.47 6.18 -6.67
N SER A 119 13.64 5.84 -5.40
CA SER A 119 12.56 5.43 -4.49
C SER A 119 12.69 6.16 -3.16
N LEU A 120 11.64 6.90 -2.77
CA LEU A 120 11.60 7.69 -1.54
C LEU A 120 10.39 7.31 -0.71
N GLU A 121 10.62 7.02 0.56
CA GLU A 121 9.60 6.62 1.51
C GLU A 121 9.75 7.38 2.82
N PHE A 122 8.69 8.09 3.19
CA PHE A 122 8.55 8.77 4.48
C PHE A 122 7.34 8.21 5.21
N GLY A 123 7.53 7.71 6.42
CA GLY A 123 6.40 7.35 7.25
C GLY A 123 5.81 8.56 7.96
N ILE A 124 6.11 8.71 9.25
CA ILE A 124 5.54 9.76 10.10
C ILE A 124 6.50 10.93 10.21
N PHE A 125 6.00 12.16 10.04
CA PHE A 125 6.80 13.39 10.17
C PHE A 125 6.04 14.55 10.82
N GLU A 126 6.79 15.44 11.49
CA GLU A 126 6.24 16.63 12.15
C GLU A 126 5.83 17.67 11.10
N ASN A 127 4.75 18.43 11.36
CA ASN A 127 4.19 19.35 10.37
C ASN A 127 5.18 20.42 9.89
N ASP A 128 6.04 20.91 10.77
CA ASP A 128 7.07 21.91 10.44
C ASP A 128 8.15 21.35 9.50
N LEU A 129 8.20 20.03 9.29
CA LEU A 129 9.12 19.39 8.35
C LEU A 129 8.53 19.29 6.93
N ALA A 130 7.24 19.61 6.73
CA ALA A 130 6.58 19.41 5.45
C ALA A 130 7.29 20.12 4.28
N LEU A 131 7.73 21.37 4.45
CA LEU A 131 8.49 22.10 3.44
C LEU A 131 9.85 21.46 3.15
N SER A 132 10.56 21.05 4.20
CA SER A 132 11.85 20.34 4.06
C SER A 132 11.70 19.04 3.26
N LEU A 133 10.61 18.29 3.50
CA LEU A 133 10.32 17.05 2.79
C LEU A 133 9.86 17.31 1.36
N LEU A 134 9.03 18.32 1.11
CA LEU A 134 8.64 18.72 -0.24
C LEU A 134 9.85 19.21 -1.05
N GLN A 135 10.76 19.97 -0.44
CA GLN A 135 12.01 20.34 -1.10
C GLN A 135 12.86 19.11 -1.41
N THR A 136 12.92 18.13 -0.52
CA THR A 136 13.60 16.86 -0.79
C THR A 136 12.98 16.15 -1.99
N VAL A 137 11.64 16.07 -2.06
CA VAL A 137 10.92 15.52 -3.21
C VAL A 137 11.24 16.28 -4.50
N ARG A 138 11.26 17.62 -4.46
CA ARG A 138 11.59 18.49 -5.60
C ARG A 138 12.99 18.20 -6.12
N ARG A 139 13.98 18.05 -5.23
CA ARG A 139 15.36 17.70 -5.59
C ARG A 139 15.48 16.32 -6.25
N CYS A 140 14.55 15.41 -5.98
CA CYS A 140 14.49 14.08 -6.59
C CYS A 140 13.71 14.06 -7.93
N GLY A 141 13.11 15.17 -8.36
CA GLY A 141 12.05 15.15 -9.38
C GLY A 141 12.42 14.49 -10.71
N SER A 142 13.68 14.64 -11.16
CA SER A 142 14.15 14.05 -12.42
C SER A 142 14.40 12.53 -12.36
N THR A 143 14.57 11.95 -11.17
CA THR A 143 14.94 10.54 -10.99
C THR A 143 13.91 9.71 -10.23
N MET A 144 13.05 10.35 -9.44
CA MET A 144 12.11 9.64 -8.56
C MET A 144 11.06 8.88 -9.38
N ARG A 145 11.06 7.56 -9.23
CA ARG A 145 10.12 6.61 -9.85
C ARG A 145 9.06 6.13 -8.88
N GLU A 146 9.39 6.06 -7.60
CA GLU A 146 8.47 5.60 -6.56
C GLU A 146 8.45 6.58 -5.39
N PHE A 147 7.25 6.96 -4.96
CA PHE A 147 7.07 7.78 -3.79
C PHE A 147 6.02 7.17 -2.86
N PHE A 148 6.39 7.03 -1.59
CA PHE A 148 5.52 6.53 -0.54
C PHE A 148 5.49 7.52 0.62
N ILE A 149 4.28 7.82 1.09
CA ILE A 149 4.05 8.56 2.33
C ILE A 149 3.07 7.77 3.17
N GLY A 150 3.38 7.51 4.43
CA GLY A 150 2.40 6.93 5.35
C GLY A 150 2.87 5.86 6.33
N ILE A 151 1.94 5.30 7.08
CA ILE A 151 2.26 4.30 8.12
C ILE A 151 1.98 2.89 7.57
N LYS A 152 2.99 2.03 7.50
CA LYS A 152 2.81 0.66 6.97
C LYS A 152 2.12 -0.31 7.94
N SER A 153 2.16 -0.06 9.25
CA SER A 153 1.65 -0.98 10.27
C SER A 153 0.85 -0.25 11.35
N PRO A 154 -0.49 -0.37 11.39
CA PRO A 154 -1.34 0.23 12.43
C PRO A 154 -1.25 -0.48 13.81
N GLY A 155 -0.13 -1.15 14.10
CA GLY A 155 -0.05 -2.18 15.15
C GLY A 155 0.82 -1.91 16.37
N GLU A 156 1.89 -1.11 16.28
CA GLU A 156 2.91 -1.13 17.35
C GLU A 156 3.44 0.24 17.77
N THR A 157 3.15 1.29 17.02
CA THR A 157 3.72 2.59 17.32
C THR A 157 2.69 3.49 18.00
N ASN A 158 2.78 3.54 19.33
CA ASN A 158 2.16 4.55 20.17
C ASN A 158 2.82 5.93 19.89
N PHE A 159 2.59 6.49 18.71
CA PHE A 159 2.83 7.91 18.46
C PHE A 159 1.64 8.70 18.98
N GLU A 160 1.44 8.65 20.30
CA GLU A 160 0.49 9.54 20.97
C GLU A 160 0.84 10.98 20.59
N THR A 161 -0.15 11.71 20.07
CA THR A 161 -0.14 13.17 19.87
C THR A 161 0.80 13.76 18.81
N TRP A 162 0.57 13.44 17.52
CA TRP A 162 1.06 14.25 16.39
C TRP A 162 -0.06 15.08 15.74
N SER A 163 -1.10 15.36 16.51
CA SER A 163 -2.20 16.26 16.16
C SER A 163 -1.82 17.71 16.48
N SER A 164 -0.94 18.31 15.68
CA SER A 164 -1.16 19.72 15.37
C SER A 164 -1.93 19.74 14.06
N SER A 165 -3.06 20.44 14.06
CA SER A 165 -3.77 20.78 12.84
C SER A 165 -2.82 21.55 11.92
N TYR A 166 -2.92 21.30 10.61
CA TYR A 166 -2.72 22.42 9.70
C TYR A 166 -3.87 23.38 10.00
N ASP A 167 -3.58 24.46 10.71
CA ASP A 167 -4.52 25.56 10.84
C ASP A 167 -4.81 26.02 9.41
N GLY A 168 -6.08 26.04 8.98
CA GLY A 168 -6.45 26.17 7.56
C GLY A 168 -5.75 27.30 6.80
N GLY A 169 -5.46 28.43 7.47
CA GLY A 169 -4.73 29.55 6.87
C GLY A 169 -3.25 29.32 6.58
N GLY A 170 -2.58 28.37 7.26
CA GLY A 170 -1.17 28.03 6.99
C GLY A 170 -1.00 27.17 5.75
N LEU A 171 -1.90 26.20 5.53
CA LEU A 171 -1.88 25.35 4.34
C LEU A 171 -2.19 26.16 3.08
N GLU A 172 -3.18 27.05 3.14
CA GLU A 172 -3.56 27.92 2.01
C GLU A 172 -2.41 28.84 1.58
N ALA A 173 -1.75 29.52 2.53
CA ALA A 173 -0.58 30.34 2.22
C ALA A 173 0.56 29.52 1.58
N MET A 174 0.80 28.30 2.06
CA MET A 174 1.82 27.40 1.48
C MET A 174 1.44 26.89 0.09
N MET A 175 0.15 26.76 -0.22
CA MET A 175 -0.33 26.42 -1.55
C MET A 175 -0.15 27.59 -2.53
N GLU A 176 -0.41 28.82 -2.09
CA GLU A 176 -0.24 30.03 -2.90
C GLU A 176 1.24 30.38 -3.17
N GLU A 177 2.10 30.20 -2.17
CA GLU A 177 3.54 30.52 -2.26
C GLU A 177 4.40 29.33 -2.72
N GLY A 178 3.82 28.13 -2.82
CA GLY A 178 4.56 26.92 -3.06
C GLY A 178 5.08 26.79 -4.49
N ASP A 179 6.38 26.55 -4.64
CA ASP A 179 6.97 26.23 -5.93
C ASP A 179 6.42 24.90 -6.49
N VAL A 180 6.30 24.83 -7.81
CA VAL A 180 5.91 23.61 -8.51
C VAL A 180 6.89 22.46 -8.25
N ILE A 181 6.38 21.24 -8.17
CA ILE A 181 7.15 19.99 -8.08
C ILE A 181 6.92 19.19 -9.36
N SER A 182 7.86 19.26 -10.30
CA SER A 182 7.81 18.47 -11.55
C SER A 182 8.36 17.06 -11.31
N LEU A 183 7.54 16.03 -11.57
CA LEU A 183 7.87 14.61 -11.35
C LEU A 183 7.74 13.75 -12.63
N PRO A 184 8.50 14.05 -13.71
CA PRO A 184 8.38 13.36 -14.99
C PRO A 184 8.73 11.88 -14.96
N ALA A 185 9.51 11.43 -13.97
CA ALA A 185 9.95 10.05 -13.84
C ALA A 185 9.03 9.19 -12.95
N LEU A 186 8.05 9.79 -12.26
CA LEU A 186 7.24 9.09 -11.25
C LEU A 186 6.35 8.04 -11.91
N GLU A 187 6.44 6.80 -11.43
CA GLU A 187 5.69 5.64 -11.92
C GLU A 187 4.68 5.12 -10.88
N LYS A 188 5.02 5.23 -9.58
CA LYS A 188 4.21 4.74 -8.46
C LYS A 188 4.09 5.78 -7.35
N LEU A 189 2.86 6.03 -6.91
CA LEU A 189 2.54 6.84 -5.73
C LEU A 189 1.72 6.02 -4.74
N SER A 190 2.15 6.01 -3.48
CA SER A 190 1.42 5.38 -2.37
C SER A 190 1.21 6.39 -1.26
N ILE A 191 -0.04 6.58 -0.83
CA ILE A 191 -0.40 7.42 0.31
C ILE A 191 -1.21 6.58 1.29
N ILE A 192 -0.68 6.40 2.49
CA ILE A 192 -1.30 5.61 3.56
C ILE A 192 -1.46 6.49 4.80
N SER A 193 -2.68 6.93 5.08
CA SER A 193 -2.98 7.65 6.32
C SER A 193 -3.30 6.67 7.44
N ASP A 194 -3.36 7.17 8.67
CA ASP A 194 -3.96 6.44 9.80
C ASP A 194 -5.33 7.04 10.14
N ILE A 195 -6.27 6.17 10.47
CA ILE A 195 -7.65 6.50 10.87
C ILE A 195 -7.67 7.41 12.10
N GLN A 196 -6.69 7.28 13.00
CA GLN A 196 -6.70 7.95 14.30
C GLN A 196 -5.93 9.29 14.33
N THR A 197 -4.94 9.49 13.46
CA THR A 197 -3.99 10.64 13.49
C THR A 197 -4.10 11.58 12.27
N ASN A 198 -5.33 11.78 11.83
CA ASN A 198 -5.79 12.25 10.52
C ASN A 198 -5.34 13.65 10.00
N THR A 199 -4.40 14.38 10.63
CA THR A 199 -4.12 15.79 10.24
C THR A 199 -2.84 16.01 9.42
N SER A 200 -1.70 15.42 9.78
CA SER A 200 -0.41 15.77 9.15
C SER A 200 -0.23 15.18 7.74
N ILE A 201 -0.48 13.88 7.58
CA ILE A 201 -0.40 13.18 6.28
C ILE A 201 -1.46 13.73 5.31
N THR A 202 -2.66 14.03 5.80
CA THR A 202 -3.74 14.61 5.00
C THR A 202 -3.35 16.00 4.47
N GLY A 203 -2.86 16.90 5.34
CA GLY A 203 -2.40 18.22 4.93
C GLY A 203 -1.21 18.17 3.97
N PHE A 204 -0.22 17.31 4.26
CA PHE A 204 0.91 17.10 3.34
C PHE A 204 0.44 16.58 1.98
N SER A 205 -0.46 15.60 1.95
CA SER A 205 -0.96 15.02 0.70
C SER A 205 -1.72 16.05 -0.14
N GLN A 206 -2.53 16.89 0.50
CA GLN A 206 -3.21 18.00 -0.17
C GLN A 206 -2.22 19.00 -0.76
N LEU A 207 -1.23 19.42 0.02
CA LEU A 207 -0.18 20.33 -0.43
C LEU A 207 0.65 19.73 -1.58
N PHE A 208 1.11 18.49 -1.42
CA PHE A 208 1.87 17.76 -2.44
C PHE A 208 1.13 17.71 -3.76
N ILE A 209 -0.16 17.33 -3.73
CA ILE A 209 -0.98 17.24 -4.93
C ILE A 209 -1.26 18.60 -5.55
N HIS A 210 -1.42 19.65 -4.74
CA HIS A 210 -1.55 21.00 -5.28
C HIS A 210 -0.31 21.42 -6.08
N LEU A 211 0.88 21.05 -5.60
CA LEU A 211 2.15 21.48 -6.17
C LEU A 211 2.69 20.57 -7.28
N VAL A 212 2.26 19.31 -7.33
CA VAL A 212 2.82 18.31 -8.26
C VAL A 212 2.37 18.56 -9.70
N ARG A 213 3.31 18.49 -10.64
CA ARG A 213 3.09 18.62 -12.09
C ARG A 213 3.90 17.55 -12.85
N ASP A 214 3.60 17.38 -14.14
CA ASP A 214 4.32 16.50 -15.07
C ASP A 214 4.29 14.99 -14.73
N CYS A 215 3.19 14.48 -14.20
CA CYS A 215 3.07 13.06 -13.79
C CYS A 215 2.76 12.08 -14.95
N GLN A 216 3.27 12.32 -16.17
CA GLN A 216 2.87 11.58 -17.37
C GLN A 216 3.21 10.07 -17.33
N ARG A 217 4.23 9.69 -16.54
CA ARG A 217 4.65 8.29 -16.36
C ARG A 217 3.96 7.59 -15.19
N LEU A 218 3.15 8.30 -14.41
CA LEU A 218 2.48 7.76 -13.24
C LEU A 218 1.39 6.79 -13.70
N THR A 219 1.55 5.52 -13.32
CA THR A 219 0.66 4.43 -13.74
C THR A 219 0.10 3.64 -12.57
N LYS A 220 0.73 3.71 -11.38
CA LYS A 220 0.34 2.97 -10.19
C LYS A 220 -0.01 3.90 -9.04
N LEU A 221 -1.22 3.75 -8.50
CA LEU A 221 -1.71 4.46 -7.32
C LEU A 221 -2.13 3.48 -6.24
N LYS A 222 -1.72 3.76 -5.01
CA LYS A 222 -2.17 3.07 -3.82
C LYS A 222 -2.60 4.08 -2.76
N PHE A 223 -3.81 3.91 -2.26
CA PHE A 223 -4.41 4.76 -1.25
C PHE A 223 -4.96 3.92 -0.11
N GLU A 224 -4.62 4.29 1.11
CA GLU A 224 -5.19 3.72 2.32
C GLU A 224 -5.56 4.87 3.25
N TYR A 225 -6.79 4.86 3.76
CA TYR A 225 -7.24 5.81 4.78
C TYR A 225 -7.20 7.31 4.42
N CYS A 226 -7.17 7.68 3.14
CA CYS A 226 -7.10 9.09 2.68
C CYS A 226 -8.27 9.50 1.75
N ASP A 227 -8.51 10.81 1.60
CA ASP A 227 -9.45 11.34 0.59
C ASP A 227 -8.87 11.23 -0.82
N VAL A 228 -9.27 10.18 -1.53
CA VAL A 228 -8.73 9.83 -2.85
C VAL A 228 -9.25 10.76 -3.95
N ARG A 229 -10.41 11.40 -3.77
CA ARG A 229 -11.10 12.11 -4.88
C ARG A 229 -10.30 13.27 -5.42
N LYS A 230 -9.96 14.22 -4.55
CA LYS A 230 -9.18 15.43 -4.91
C LYS A 230 -7.82 15.06 -5.49
N ILE A 231 -7.20 14.03 -4.91
CA ILE A 231 -5.89 13.53 -5.33
C ILE A 231 -5.93 12.99 -6.75
N MET A 232 -6.92 12.16 -7.06
CA MET A 232 -7.03 11.53 -8.37
C MET A 232 -7.34 12.53 -9.48
N LEU A 233 -8.29 13.45 -9.26
CA LEU A 233 -8.65 14.47 -10.25
C LEU A 233 -7.44 15.33 -10.61
N ALA A 234 -6.72 15.82 -9.61
CA ALA A 234 -5.52 16.62 -9.82
C ALA A 234 -4.44 15.85 -10.61
N LEU A 235 -4.17 14.58 -10.27
CA LEU A 235 -3.18 13.77 -11.01
C LEU A 235 -3.58 13.52 -12.47
N GLN A 236 -4.88 13.37 -12.75
CA GLN A 236 -5.40 13.20 -14.11
C GLN A 236 -5.24 14.47 -14.94
N GLU A 237 -5.52 15.65 -14.36
CA GLU A 237 -5.26 16.94 -15.00
C GLU A 237 -3.79 17.12 -15.37
N GLN A 238 -2.88 16.48 -14.62
CA GLN A 238 -1.43 16.45 -14.93
C GLN A 238 -1.02 15.37 -15.96
N GLY A 239 -1.98 14.70 -16.61
CA GLY A 239 -1.73 13.74 -17.67
C GLY A 239 -1.34 12.33 -17.20
N ALA A 240 -1.57 11.99 -15.92
CA ALA A 240 -1.29 10.65 -15.40
C ALA A 240 -2.20 9.59 -16.05
N LYS A 241 -1.61 8.50 -16.53
CA LYS A 241 -2.32 7.39 -17.21
C LYS A 241 -2.39 6.18 -16.29
N ILE A 242 -3.27 6.25 -15.30
CA ILE A 242 -3.36 5.24 -14.25
C ILE A 242 -3.82 3.88 -14.81
N GLN A 243 -2.99 2.85 -14.62
CA GLN A 243 -3.24 1.47 -15.02
C GLN A 243 -3.50 0.54 -13.84
N SER A 244 -2.99 0.90 -12.65
CA SER A 244 -3.19 0.16 -11.41
C SER A 244 -3.68 1.10 -10.33
N LEU A 245 -4.85 0.82 -9.78
CA LEU A 245 -5.44 1.54 -8.66
C LEU A 245 -5.70 0.57 -7.50
N GLN A 246 -5.23 0.94 -6.32
CA GLN A 246 -5.57 0.29 -5.07
C GLN A 246 -6.16 1.30 -4.08
N ILE A 247 -7.38 1.08 -3.58
CA ILE A 247 -8.07 1.94 -2.62
C ILE A 247 -8.59 1.09 -1.45
N TYR A 248 -7.96 1.22 -0.29
CA TYR A 248 -8.42 0.58 0.93
C TYR A 248 -9.12 1.62 1.83
N PRO A 249 -10.11 1.18 2.64
CA PRO A 249 -11.16 2.05 3.11
C PRO A 249 -10.59 3.13 4.02
N GLY A 250 -10.74 4.40 3.62
CA GLY A 250 -10.66 5.55 4.53
C GLY A 250 -12.01 5.99 5.03
N ILE A 251 -11.97 6.92 5.98
CA ILE A 251 -13.12 7.58 6.61
C ILE A 251 -14.23 7.81 5.57
N PRO A 252 -15.50 7.51 5.88
CA PRO A 252 -16.59 7.57 4.93
C PRO A 252 -16.55 8.89 4.15
N LEU A 253 -16.66 8.80 2.83
CA LEU A 253 -16.90 9.96 1.96
C LEU A 253 -18.26 10.52 2.37
N GLU A 254 -18.28 11.50 3.29
CA GLU A 254 -19.52 12.03 3.88
C GLU A 254 -20.41 12.80 2.89
N SER A 255 -20.03 12.93 1.60
CA SER A 255 -20.85 13.58 0.59
C SER A 255 -21.38 12.60 -0.48
N PRO A 256 -22.61 12.08 -0.31
CA PRO A 256 -23.32 11.32 -1.36
C PRO A 256 -23.78 12.18 -2.55
N ASN A 257 -23.57 13.50 -2.51
CA ASN A 257 -24.16 14.45 -3.47
C ASN A 257 -23.20 14.98 -4.55
N GLU A 258 -21.95 14.54 -4.58
CA GLU A 258 -21.00 14.92 -5.64
C GLU A 258 -20.62 13.66 -6.42
N GLU A 259 -21.50 13.30 -7.35
CA GLU A 259 -21.41 12.20 -8.32
C GLU A 259 -20.27 12.44 -9.34
N THR A 260 -19.02 12.49 -8.89
CA THR A 260 -17.88 12.31 -9.78
C THR A 260 -17.42 10.88 -9.66
N ASN A 261 -17.87 10.07 -10.60
CA ASN A 261 -17.48 8.68 -10.73
C ASN A 261 -15.97 8.61 -10.94
N LEU A 262 -15.23 8.29 -9.88
CA LEU A 262 -13.76 8.27 -9.86
C LEU A 262 -13.15 7.44 -11.00
N LEU A 263 -13.90 6.49 -11.52
CA LEU A 263 -13.51 5.52 -12.54
C LEU A 263 -13.90 5.94 -13.97
N GLU A 264 -14.82 6.89 -14.20
CA GLU A 264 -15.33 7.25 -15.54
C GLU A 264 -14.27 7.84 -16.48
N THR A 265 -13.28 8.56 -15.94
CA THR A 265 -12.33 9.37 -16.75
C THR A 265 -11.05 8.64 -17.12
N ARG A 266 -11.05 7.30 -17.17
CA ARG A 266 -9.80 6.53 -17.19
C ARG A 266 -9.53 5.83 -18.51
N GLY A 267 -8.27 5.89 -18.94
CA GLY A 267 -7.73 4.94 -19.91
C GLY A 267 -7.79 3.50 -19.37
N SER A 268 -7.40 2.53 -20.19
CA SER A 268 -7.52 1.08 -19.89
C SER A 268 -6.91 0.69 -18.53
N LEU A 269 -7.74 0.58 -17.49
CA LEU A 269 -7.33 0.14 -16.15
C LEU A 269 -7.08 -1.36 -16.18
N GLN A 270 -5.90 -1.80 -15.74
CA GLN A 270 -5.50 -3.21 -15.74
C GLN A 270 -5.62 -3.86 -14.36
N THR A 271 -5.46 -3.07 -13.30
CA THR A 271 -5.51 -3.54 -11.92
C THR A 271 -6.40 -2.63 -11.09
N LEU A 272 -7.38 -3.23 -10.44
CA LEU A 272 -8.26 -2.57 -9.49
C LEU A 272 -8.32 -3.39 -8.21
N SER A 273 -7.86 -2.82 -7.11
CA SER A 273 -8.14 -3.35 -5.77
C SER A 273 -8.91 -2.30 -5.01
N MET A 274 -10.11 -2.59 -4.54
CA MET A 274 -10.83 -1.64 -3.73
C MET A 274 -11.74 -2.26 -2.68
N THR A 275 -11.98 -1.50 -1.62
CA THR A 275 -13.04 -1.80 -0.65
C THR A 275 -14.24 -0.90 -0.90
N PRO A 276 -15.20 -1.28 -1.76
CA PRO A 276 -16.44 -0.52 -1.96
C PRO A 276 -17.11 -0.18 -0.63
N HIS A 277 -17.66 1.03 -0.57
CA HIS A 277 -18.41 1.49 0.58
C HIS A 277 -19.68 0.63 0.75
N PRO A 278 -20.07 0.23 1.97
CA PRO A 278 -21.29 -0.57 2.21
C PRO A 278 -22.58 0.12 1.75
N ARG A 279 -22.55 1.46 1.63
CA ARG A 279 -23.63 2.28 1.06
C ARG A 279 -23.29 2.88 -0.31
N ALA A 280 -22.23 2.41 -0.97
CA ALA A 280 -21.97 2.78 -2.35
C ALA A 280 -23.24 2.46 -3.16
N ASN A 281 -23.78 3.47 -3.83
CA ASN A 281 -24.90 3.29 -4.74
C ASN A 281 -24.45 2.45 -5.96
N SER A 282 -25.38 1.96 -6.76
CA SER A 282 -25.11 1.27 -8.03
C SER A 282 -24.13 1.97 -9.03
N PRO A 283 -23.97 3.32 -9.08
CA PRO A 283 -23.07 3.98 -10.04
C PRO A 283 -21.60 3.54 -9.91
N ASP A 284 -21.15 3.19 -8.71
CA ASP A 284 -19.78 2.73 -8.50
C ASP A 284 -19.52 1.34 -9.13
N ILE A 285 -20.57 0.51 -9.27
CA ILE A 285 -20.45 -0.82 -9.90
C ILE A 285 -20.43 -0.69 -11.42
N ASP A 286 -21.32 0.13 -11.97
CA ASP A 286 -21.43 0.34 -13.42
C ASP A 286 -20.10 0.87 -13.97
N THR A 287 -19.44 1.76 -13.24
CA THR A 287 -18.15 2.33 -13.64
C THR A 287 -16.99 1.35 -13.50
N ILE A 288 -17.01 0.45 -12.51
CA ILE A 288 -16.09 -0.71 -12.47
C ILE A 288 -16.30 -1.58 -13.72
N PHE A 289 -17.55 -1.81 -14.09
CA PHE A 289 -17.93 -2.65 -15.21
C PHE A 289 -17.53 -2.07 -16.57
N GLU A 290 -17.47 -0.75 -16.73
CA GLU A 290 -16.92 -0.10 -17.93
C GLU A 290 -15.47 -0.53 -18.22
N HIS A 291 -14.69 -0.83 -17.18
CA HIS A 291 -13.29 -1.27 -17.30
C HIS A 291 -13.12 -2.78 -17.49
N ARG A 292 -14.19 -3.58 -17.54
CA ARG A 292 -14.13 -5.05 -17.65
C ARG A 292 -13.32 -5.57 -18.83
N GLY A 293 -13.27 -4.79 -19.92
CA GLY A 293 -12.52 -5.11 -21.13
C GLY A 293 -11.01 -4.93 -21.00
N SER A 294 -10.51 -4.22 -19.98
CA SER A 294 -9.09 -3.99 -19.74
C SER A 294 -8.58 -4.57 -18.43
N ILE A 295 -9.46 -4.78 -17.44
CA ILE A 295 -9.08 -5.29 -16.12
C ILE A 295 -8.58 -6.72 -16.26
N LYS A 296 -7.31 -6.90 -15.89
CA LYS A 296 -6.67 -8.22 -15.73
C LYS A 296 -6.68 -8.69 -14.29
N ARG A 297 -6.73 -7.76 -13.35
CA ARG A 297 -6.62 -8.03 -11.92
C ARG A 297 -7.68 -7.25 -11.16
N LEU A 298 -8.56 -7.97 -10.47
CA LEU A 298 -9.65 -7.39 -9.71
C LEU A 298 -9.60 -7.92 -8.28
N CYS A 299 -9.54 -7.04 -7.29
CA CYS A 299 -9.68 -7.42 -5.89
C CYS A 299 -10.76 -6.55 -5.24
N LEU A 300 -11.83 -7.17 -4.79
CA LEU A 300 -12.96 -6.50 -4.16
C LEU A 300 -13.12 -7.01 -2.74
N ARG A 301 -13.07 -6.08 -1.80
CA ARG A 301 -13.26 -6.32 -0.37
C ARG A 301 -14.53 -5.60 0.07
N CYS A 302 -15.29 -6.15 0.99
CA CYS A 302 -16.42 -5.43 1.57
C CYS A 302 -15.99 -4.79 2.88
N GLY A 303 -16.39 -3.53 3.08
CA GLY A 303 -16.06 -2.80 4.30
C GLY A 303 -16.65 -3.44 5.55
N ASN A 304 -16.11 -3.08 6.72
CA ASN A 304 -16.59 -3.56 8.02
C ASN A 304 -18.08 -3.24 8.26
N GLY A 305 -18.63 -2.21 7.61
CA GLY A 305 -20.05 -1.86 7.69
C GLY A 305 -21.00 -2.85 7.03
N CYS A 306 -20.52 -3.80 6.22
CA CYS A 306 -21.32 -4.92 5.71
C CYS A 306 -21.58 -6.01 6.76
N PHE A 307 -20.98 -5.87 7.96
CA PHE A 307 -21.07 -6.82 9.07
C PHE A 307 -21.71 -6.14 10.26
N THR A 308 -23.00 -6.35 10.45
CA THR A 308 -23.65 -6.06 11.74
C THR A 308 -23.82 -7.38 12.48
N ARG A 309 -23.50 -7.43 13.78
CA ARG A 309 -23.60 -8.66 14.61
C ARG A 309 -24.96 -9.37 14.49
N ASP A 310 -26.01 -8.62 14.14
CA ASP A 310 -27.39 -9.09 14.14
C ASP A 310 -28.00 -9.24 12.73
N LYS A 311 -27.24 -9.06 11.65
CA LYS A 311 -27.75 -9.25 10.28
C LYS A 311 -26.80 -10.10 9.43
N PRO A 312 -27.34 -10.93 8.53
CA PRO A 312 -26.52 -11.61 7.54
C PRO A 312 -25.71 -10.60 6.73
N TYR A 313 -24.51 -11.02 6.33
CA TYR A 313 -23.65 -10.25 5.44
C TYR A 313 -24.45 -9.74 4.23
N SER A 314 -24.46 -8.42 4.06
CA SER A 314 -25.13 -7.76 2.94
C SER A 314 -24.15 -6.77 2.32
N CYS A 315 -23.34 -7.27 1.39
CA CYS A 315 -22.53 -6.43 0.52
C CYS A 315 -23.21 -6.33 -0.84
N THR A 316 -23.85 -5.19 -1.12
CA THR A 316 -24.60 -4.96 -2.37
C THR A 316 -23.75 -5.15 -3.62
N VAL A 317 -22.46 -4.78 -3.55
CA VAL A 317 -21.50 -4.99 -4.64
C VAL A 317 -21.28 -6.47 -4.92
N MET A 318 -20.99 -7.27 -3.89
CA MET A 318 -20.80 -8.71 -4.06
C MET A 318 -22.09 -9.40 -4.49
N SER A 319 -23.24 -8.99 -3.95
CA SER A 319 -24.55 -9.50 -4.41
C SER A 319 -24.82 -9.18 -5.88
N THR A 320 -24.30 -8.08 -6.41
CA THR A 320 -24.45 -7.71 -7.83
C THR A 320 -23.50 -8.52 -8.71
N LEU A 321 -22.24 -8.64 -8.32
CA LEU A 321 -21.20 -9.33 -9.11
C LEU A 321 -21.30 -10.85 -9.06
N LEU A 322 -21.85 -11.40 -7.98
CA LEU A 322 -22.02 -12.84 -7.75
C LEU A 322 -23.47 -13.30 -7.87
N GLY A 323 -24.42 -12.36 -7.97
CA GLY A 323 -25.85 -12.65 -7.99
C GLY A 323 -26.29 -13.34 -9.27
N SER A 324 -27.21 -14.30 -9.13
CA SER A 324 -27.80 -15.07 -10.23
C SER A 324 -29.07 -14.45 -10.83
N SER A 325 -29.46 -13.24 -10.39
CA SER A 325 -30.68 -12.60 -10.88
C SER A 325 -30.52 -12.09 -12.32
N GLU A 326 -31.61 -12.07 -13.10
CA GLU A 326 -31.59 -11.51 -14.45
C GLU A 326 -31.18 -10.02 -14.46
N ALA A 327 -31.50 -9.27 -13.40
CA ALA A 327 -31.10 -7.87 -13.25
C ALA A 327 -29.58 -7.67 -13.09
N THR A 328 -28.85 -8.71 -12.63
CA THR A 328 -27.42 -8.64 -12.35
C THR A 328 -26.57 -9.40 -13.36
N LYS A 329 -27.20 -10.09 -14.33
CA LYS A 329 -26.56 -10.97 -15.31
C LYS A 329 -25.45 -10.30 -16.10
N GLN A 330 -25.65 -9.05 -16.48
CA GLN A 330 -24.64 -8.27 -17.20
C GLN A 330 -23.39 -8.02 -16.34
N HIS A 331 -23.50 -7.92 -15.02
CA HIS A 331 -22.40 -7.60 -14.12
C HIS A 331 -21.68 -8.82 -13.54
N GLN A 332 -22.15 -10.04 -13.85
CA GLN A 332 -21.61 -11.26 -13.26
C GLN A 332 -20.12 -11.47 -13.57
N LEU A 333 -19.38 -11.94 -12.58
CA LEU A 333 -17.99 -12.39 -12.74
C LEU A 333 -17.94 -13.72 -13.51
N ASN A 334 -17.92 -13.65 -14.83
CA ASN A 334 -17.77 -14.78 -15.73
C ASN A 334 -16.86 -14.38 -16.93
N MET A 335 -16.50 -15.35 -17.77
CA MET A 335 -15.59 -15.08 -18.90
C MET A 335 -16.19 -14.25 -20.03
N GLU A 336 -17.51 -14.20 -20.16
CA GLU A 336 -18.18 -13.40 -21.19
C GLU A 336 -18.14 -11.91 -20.83
N ASN A 337 -18.42 -11.61 -19.56
CA ASN A 337 -18.43 -10.26 -19.02
C ASN A 337 -17.01 -9.76 -18.70
N TRP A 338 -16.08 -10.64 -18.31
CA TRP A 338 -14.72 -10.27 -17.87
C TRP A 338 -13.64 -11.00 -18.68
N PRO A 339 -13.51 -10.72 -19.98
CA PRO A 339 -12.72 -11.53 -20.91
C PRO A 339 -11.20 -11.49 -20.67
N GLN A 340 -10.70 -10.44 -20.00
CA GLN A 340 -9.28 -10.23 -19.71
C GLN A 340 -8.89 -10.61 -18.28
N LEU A 341 -9.83 -11.04 -17.43
CA LEU A 341 -9.57 -11.28 -16.02
C LEU A 341 -8.67 -12.51 -15.81
N GLU A 342 -7.51 -12.29 -15.19
CA GLU A 342 -6.50 -13.30 -14.88
C GLU A 342 -6.32 -13.50 -13.38
N GLU A 343 -6.54 -12.46 -12.57
CA GLU A 343 -6.39 -12.51 -11.11
C GLU A 343 -7.66 -11.96 -10.44
N LEU A 344 -8.22 -12.71 -9.50
CA LEU A 344 -9.42 -12.32 -8.77
C LEU A 344 -9.20 -12.43 -7.25
N GLY A 345 -9.47 -11.36 -6.52
CA GLY A 345 -9.58 -11.35 -5.07
C GLY A 345 -11.01 -11.05 -4.65
N ILE A 346 -11.64 -11.97 -3.93
CA ILE A 346 -13.03 -11.80 -3.51
C ILE A 346 -13.26 -12.29 -2.09
N GLU A 347 -14.24 -11.68 -1.46
CA GLU A 347 -14.85 -12.21 -0.26
C GLU A 347 -15.88 -13.27 -0.58
N CYS A 348 -15.82 -14.39 0.12
CA CYS A 348 -16.68 -15.53 -0.12
C CYS A 348 -17.33 -15.99 1.19
N THR A 349 -18.63 -16.28 1.14
CA THR A 349 -19.40 -16.85 2.24
C THR A 349 -19.74 -18.34 2.01
N SER A 350 -19.71 -18.82 0.76
CA SER A 350 -19.92 -20.24 0.42
C SER A 350 -19.32 -20.61 -0.94
N LEU A 351 -19.07 -21.90 -1.17
CA LEU A 351 -18.58 -22.46 -2.44
C LEU A 351 -19.38 -22.00 -3.67
N GLU A 352 -20.70 -21.85 -3.52
CA GLU A 352 -21.60 -21.47 -4.62
C GLU A 352 -21.40 -20.03 -5.09
N THR A 353 -20.83 -19.18 -4.23
CA THR A 353 -20.56 -17.77 -4.54
C THR A 353 -19.25 -17.55 -5.28
N ILE A 354 -18.39 -18.57 -5.40
CA ILE A 354 -17.11 -18.44 -6.11
C ILE A 354 -17.36 -18.60 -7.63
N PRO A 355 -17.03 -17.60 -8.46
CA PRO A 355 -17.26 -17.67 -9.90
C PRO A 355 -16.35 -18.69 -10.59
N ILE A 356 -16.87 -19.39 -11.59
CA ILE A 356 -16.12 -20.37 -12.38
C ILE A 356 -15.52 -19.66 -13.60
N ILE A 357 -14.24 -19.35 -13.54
CA ILE A 357 -13.54 -18.60 -14.60
C ILE A 357 -12.28 -19.39 -14.99
N HIS A 358 -12.33 -20.03 -16.16
CA HIS A 358 -11.27 -20.93 -16.64
C HIS A 358 -9.89 -20.24 -16.77
N ARG A 359 -9.88 -18.97 -17.21
CA ARG A 359 -8.65 -18.20 -17.45
C ARG A 359 -7.99 -17.64 -16.20
N LEU A 360 -8.59 -17.78 -15.03
CA LEU A 360 -7.97 -17.32 -13.79
C LEU A 360 -6.66 -18.08 -13.56
N LYS A 361 -5.59 -17.30 -13.41
CA LYS A 361 -4.28 -17.75 -12.97
C LYS A 361 -4.17 -17.69 -11.45
N PHE A 362 -4.86 -16.74 -10.83
CA PHE A 362 -4.78 -16.53 -9.39
C PHE A 362 -6.14 -16.19 -8.78
N LEU A 363 -6.47 -16.83 -7.67
CA LEU A 363 -7.66 -16.54 -6.88
C LEU A 363 -7.28 -16.32 -5.41
N PHE A 364 -7.53 -15.11 -4.92
CA PHE A 364 -7.43 -14.76 -3.50
C PHE A 364 -8.81 -14.83 -2.84
N LEU A 365 -9.01 -15.83 -1.99
CA LEU A 365 -10.24 -16.06 -1.26
C LEU A 365 -10.14 -15.53 0.16
N MET A 366 -10.93 -14.50 0.45
CA MET A 366 -11.15 -14.00 1.81
C MET A 366 -12.41 -14.65 2.35
N LEU A 367 -12.25 -15.68 3.17
CA LEU A 367 -13.37 -16.47 3.64
C LEU A 367 -14.01 -15.77 4.85
N ASN A 368 -15.25 -15.32 4.66
CA ASN A 368 -16.06 -14.66 5.68
C ASN A 368 -16.81 -15.72 6.50
N ASN A 369 -16.75 -15.65 7.83
CA ASN A 369 -17.62 -16.46 8.66
C ASN A 369 -18.94 -15.72 8.95
N PRO A 370 -20.10 -16.18 8.47
CA PRO A 370 -21.39 -15.53 8.73
C PRO A 370 -21.90 -15.75 10.16
N THR A 371 -21.32 -16.69 10.93
CA THR A 371 -21.77 -17.02 12.29
C THR A 371 -20.82 -16.47 13.34
N SER A 372 -21.37 -16.15 14.52
CA SER A 372 -20.65 -15.77 15.75
C SER A 372 -19.69 -16.85 16.29
N GLU A 373 -19.53 -17.96 15.58
CA GLU A 373 -18.51 -18.96 15.83
C GLU A 373 -17.14 -18.34 15.57
N ARG A 374 -16.41 -18.06 16.65
CA ARG A 374 -15.12 -17.36 16.61
C ARG A 374 -14.02 -18.11 15.85
N VAL A 375 -14.25 -19.37 15.46
CA VAL A 375 -13.28 -20.21 14.76
C VAL A 375 -14.01 -21.14 13.79
N VAL A 376 -13.98 -20.85 12.49
CA VAL A 376 -14.16 -21.89 11.47
C VAL A 376 -12.92 -22.77 11.51
N SER A 377 -13.10 -24.09 11.55
CA SER A 377 -11.97 -25.01 11.45
C SER A 377 -11.28 -24.84 10.10
N GLU A 378 -9.95 -24.83 10.08
CA GLU A 378 -9.13 -24.81 8.85
C GLU A 378 -9.59 -25.87 7.83
N GLN A 379 -10.08 -27.00 8.34
CA GLN A 379 -10.66 -28.08 7.54
C GLN A 379 -11.84 -27.61 6.67
N LYS A 380 -12.76 -26.79 7.19
CA LYS A 380 -13.91 -26.30 6.40
C LYS A 380 -13.44 -25.38 5.27
N TYR A 381 -12.39 -24.59 5.49
CA TYR A 381 -11.80 -23.75 4.44
C TYR A 381 -11.14 -24.59 3.36
N LYS A 382 -10.37 -25.60 3.77
CA LYS A 382 -9.78 -26.59 2.87
C LYS A 382 -10.84 -27.29 2.03
N ASP A 383 -11.92 -27.76 2.64
CA ASP A 383 -12.99 -28.46 1.92
C ASP A 383 -13.65 -27.57 0.85
N ILE A 384 -13.86 -26.27 1.13
CA ILE A 384 -14.39 -25.32 0.15
C ILE A 384 -13.42 -25.12 -1.02
N VAL A 385 -12.13 -24.92 -0.73
CA VAL A 385 -11.12 -24.69 -1.77
C VAL A 385 -10.92 -25.94 -2.64
N ASP A 386 -10.79 -27.12 -2.02
CA ASP A 386 -10.60 -28.38 -2.74
C ASP A 386 -11.82 -28.68 -3.64
N GLN A 387 -13.05 -28.50 -3.13
CA GLN A 387 -14.26 -28.67 -3.93
C GLN A 387 -14.34 -27.67 -5.08
N TYR A 388 -13.92 -26.42 -4.86
CA TYR A 388 -13.87 -25.40 -5.91
C TYR A 388 -12.88 -25.77 -7.02
N ILE A 389 -11.66 -26.17 -6.66
CA ILE A 389 -10.62 -26.58 -7.63
C ILE A 389 -11.13 -27.75 -8.47
N VAL A 390 -11.72 -28.77 -7.85
CA VAL A 390 -12.30 -29.92 -8.55
C VAL A 390 -13.44 -29.50 -9.48
N LYS A 391 -14.34 -28.61 -9.01
CA LYS A 391 -15.44 -28.09 -9.82
C LYS A 391 -14.94 -27.32 -11.05
N LEU A 392 -13.99 -26.41 -10.87
CA LEU A 392 -13.38 -25.64 -11.96
C LEU A 392 -12.64 -26.54 -12.95
N TRP A 393 -11.92 -27.55 -12.46
CA TRP A 393 -11.21 -28.51 -13.29
C TRP A 393 -12.16 -29.28 -14.20
N ARG A 394 -13.24 -29.85 -13.64
CA ARG A 394 -14.25 -30.60 -14.40
C ARG A 394 -14.93 -29.71 -15.44
N ASP A 395 -15.31 -28.48 -15.06
CA ASP A 395 -15.91 -27.51 -15.98
C ASP A 395 -14.94 -27.15 -17.12
N SER A 396 -13.68 -26.90 -16.78
CA SER A 396 -12.64 -26.51 -17.74
C SER A 396 -12.34 -27.61 -18.75
N MET A 397 -12.13 -28.84 -18.27
CA MET A 397 -11.89 -29.99 -19.13
C MET A 397 -13.08 -30.30 -20.05
N SER A 398 -14.31 -30.12 -19.55
CA SER A 398 -15.54 -30.35 -20.31
C SER A 398 -15.76 -29.30 -21.41
N ARG A 399 -15.56 -28.01 -21.09
CA ARG A 399 -15.86 -26.90 -22.01
C ARG A 399 -14.72 -26.52 -22.95
N TYR A 400 -13.48 -26.59 -22.45
CA TYR A 400 -12.30 -26.09 -23.18
C TYR A 400 -11.31 -27.21 -23.55
N GLY A 401 -11.45 -28.41 -22.98
CA GLY A 401 -10.54 -29.52 -23.26
C GLY A 401 -9.12 -29.34 -22.68
N GLU A 402 -8.92 -28.33 -21.83
CA GLU A 402 -7.63 -28.02 -21.23
C GLU A 402 -7.76 -27.75 -19.72
N PRO A 403 -6.73 -28.08 -18.93
CA PRO A 403 -6.74 -27.85 -17.49
C PRO A 403 -6.61 -26.36 -17.14
N PRO A 404 -7.30 -25.87 -16.09
CA PRO A 404 -7.12 -24.51 -15.61
C PRO A 404 -5.70 -24.31 -15.04
N LYS A 405 -5.15 -23.11 -15.18
CA LYS A 405 -3.82 -22.72 -14.66
C LYS A 405 -3.91 -22.00 -13.31
N LEU A 406 -4.89 -22.40 -12.49
CA LEU A 406 -5.27 -21.67 -11.29
C LEU A 406 -4.34 -21.97 -10.11
N GLN A 407 -3.93 -20.94 -9.39
CA GLN A 407 -3.39 -21.00 -8.03
C GLN A 407 -4.37 -20.33 -7.08
N VAL A 408 -4.50 -20.84 -5.84
CA VAL A 408 -5.44 -20.30 -4.86
C VAL A 408 -4.73 -19.94 -3.58
N LEU A 409 -4.95 -18.71 -3.11
CA LEU A 409 -4.59 -18.27 -1.77
C LEU A 409 -5.86 -18.08 -0.95
N ALA A 410 -6.01 -18.83 0.13
CA ALA A 410 -7.14 -18.72 1.04
C ALA A 410 -6.68 -18.13 2.37
N THR A 411 -7.41 -17.13 2.87
CA THR A 411 -7.18 -16.57 4.20
C THR A 411 -8.49 -16.50 4.97
N PRO A 412 -8.48 -16.84 6.28
CA PRO A 412 -9.58 -16.44 7.15
C PRO A 412 -9.63 -14.92 7.21
N ARG A 413 -10.85 -14.34 7.19
CA ARG A 413 -10.99 -12.93 7.52
C ARG A 413 -10.79 -12.73 9.02
N ARG A 414 -9.61 -12.29 9.44
CA ARG A 414 -9.37 -11.83 10.82
C ARG A 414 -9.43 -10.31 10.89
N HIS A 415 -10.08 -9.79 11.94
CA HIS A 415 -10.17 -8.37 12.25
C HIS A 415 -8.92 -7.81 12.97
N SER A 416 -7.81 -8.56 13.03
CA SER A 416 -6.62 -8.18 13.78
C SER A 416 -5.36 -8.23 12.90
N PRO A 417 -4.53 -7.17 12.89
CA PRO A 417 -3.29 -7.11 12.11
C PRO A 417 -2.15 -7.94 12.72
N VAL A 418 -2.32 -8.57 13.88
CA VAL A 418 -1.17 -9.03 14.69
C VAL A 418 -0.77 -10.48 14.47
N ILE A 419 -1.54 -11.35 13.81
CA ILE A 419 -1.16 -12.77 13.75
C ILE A 419 -1.65 -13.49 12.47
N ASP A 420 -0.71 -13.73 11.55
CA ASP A 420 -0.85 -14.41 10.25
C ASP A 420 -0.91 -15.95 10.36
N TYR A 421 -1.57 -16.49 11.39
CA TYR A 421 -1.88 -17.92 11.44
C TYR A 421 -3.14 -18.20 10.62
N GLY A 422 -2.98 -18.83 9.46
CA GLY A 422 -4.08 -19.45 8.71
C GLY A 422 -4.15 -19.12 7.22
N VAL A 423 -3.16 -18.46 6.64
CA VAL A 423 -3.06 -18.35 5.18
C VAL A 423 -2.64 -19.71 4.63
N ILE A 424 -3.43 -20.26 3.70
CA ILE A 424 -3.13 -21.53 3.06
C ILE A 424 -3.10 -21.32 1.55
N TYR A 425 -2.03 -21.80 0.93
CA TYR A 425 -1.83 -21.72 -0.51
C TYR A 425 -1.97 -23.09 -1.15
N TYR A 426 -2.70 -23.13 -2.26
CA TYR A 426 -3.07 -24.36 -2.97
C TYR A 426 -2.57 -24.29 -4.41
N VAL A 427 -1.79 -25.31 -4.79
CA VAL A 427 -1.26 -25.48 -6.14
C VAL A 427 -1.82 -26.79 -6.73
N PRO A 428 -2.74 -26.71 -7.71
CA PRO A 428 -3.15 -27.85 -8.50
C PRO A 428 -2.03 -28.27 -9.47
N HIS A 429 -1.66 -29.55 -9.44
CA HIS A 429 -0.66 -30.14 -10.33
C HIS A 429 -1.37 -30.87 -11.47
N ALA A 430 -1.35 -30.28 -12.67
CA ALA A 430 -2.08 -30.85 -13.81
C ALA A 430 -1.51 -32.18 -14.30
N GLU A 431 -0.22 -32.38 -14.07
CA GLU A 431 0.58 -33.55 -14.38
C GLU A 431 0.34 -34.71 -13.40
N LEU A 432 -0.14 -34.43 -12.19
CA LEU A 432 -0.45 -35.43 -11.16
C LEU A 432 -1.97 -35.59 -11.05
N LYS A 433 -2.50 -36.78 -11.36
CA LYS A 433 -3.95 -37.02 -11.36
C LYS A 433 -4.36 -38.03 -10.30
N LEU A 434 -5.48 -37.74 -9.64
CA LEU A 434 -6.21 -38.68 -8.80
C LEU A 434 -6.93 -39.73 -9.66
N PRO A 435 -7.40 -40.86 -9.08
CA PRO A 435 -8.11 -41.91 -9.82
C PRO A 435 -9.36 -41.42 -10.57
N ASP A 436 -9.99 -40.33 -10.10
CA ASP A 436 -11.15 -39.72 -10.74
C ASP A 436 -10.78 -38.71 -11.86
N GLY A 437 -9.48 -38.58 -12.18
CA GLY A 437 -8.96 -37.70 -13.23
C GLY A 437 -8.80 -36.23 -12.84
N THR A 438 -9.10 -35.88 -11.59
CA THR A 438 -8.89 -34.52 -11.03
C THR A 438 -7.42 -34.33 -10.60
N PRO A 439 -6.92 -33.08 -10.45
CA PRO A 439 -5.51 -32.85 -10.17
C PRO A 439 -5.21 -33.13 -8.70
N VAL A 440 -3.99 -33.58 -8.43
CA VAL A 440 -3.45 -33.55 -7.07
C VAL A 440 -3.22 -32.10 -6.67
N VAL A 441 -3.68 -31.72 -5.48
CA VAL A 441 -3.52 -30.36 -4.95
C VAL A 441 -2.51 -30.39 -3.82
N THR A 442 -1.41 -29.64 -3.99
CA THR A 442 -0.42 -29.45 -2.93
C THR A 442 -0.79 -28.23 -2.10
N GLN A 443 -0.63 -28.36 -0.78
CA GLN A 443 -0.94 -27.32 0.20
C GLN A 443 0.33 -26.83 0.86
N TYR A 444 0.43 -25.52 0.99
CA TYR A 444 1.56 -24.83 1.61
C TYR A 444 1.00 -23.90 2.68
N THR A 445 1.49 -24.05 3.90
CA THR A 445 1.06 -23.26 5.07
C THR A 445 2.03 -22.14 5.39
N ALA A 446 3.29 -22.24 4.97
CA ALA A 446 4.26 -21.16 5.06
C ALA A 446 4.42 -20.52 3.68
N LEU A 447 4.10 -19.24 3.58
CA LEU A 447 4.26 -18.51 2.34
C LEU A 447 5.74 -18.44 1.88
N SER A 448 6.69 -18.49 2.84
CA SER A 448 8.14 -18.61 2.61
C SER A 448 8.51 -19.77 1.71
N ASP A 449 7.78 -20.88 1.77
CA ASP A 449 8.06 -22.10 1.01
C ASP A 449 7.72 -21.95 -0.49
N ILE A 450 7.06 -20.85 -0.86
CA ILE A 450 6.63 -20.52 -2.22
C ILE A 450 7.39 -19.28 -2.76
N PHE A 451 7.95 -18.44 -1.88
CA PHE A 451 8.42 -17.08 -2.19
C PHE A 451 9.78 -16.97 -2.93
N GLU A 452 10.37 -18.07 -3.42
CA GLU A 452 11.65 -18.02 -4.14
C GLU A 452 11.56 -17.33 -5.52
N GLU A 453 10.37 -17.12 -6.09
CA GLU A 453 10.17 -16.31 -7.31
C GLU A 453 9.40 -14.98 -7.03
N PRO A 454 9.89 -13.82 -7.52
CA PRO A 454 9.35 -12.50 -7.15
C PRO A 454 8.12 -12.01 -7.96
N SER A 455 7.33 -12.88 -8.61
CA SER A 455 6.46 -12.44 -9.73
C SER A 455 5.00 -12.92 -9.77
N TRP A 456 4.45 -13.54 -8.73
CA TRP A 456 3.24 -14.38 -8.90
C TRP A 456 1.88 -13.69 -8.76
N SER A 457 1.74 -12.55 -8.09
CA SER A 457 0.52 -11.72 -8.15
C SER A 457 0.78 -10.26 -7.76
N VAL A 458 0.25 -9.31 -8.54
CA VAL A 458 0.28 -7.87 -8.19
C VAL A 458 -0.80 -7.53 -7.16
N LEU A 459 -1.82 -8.37 -6.97
CA LEU A 459 -2.75 -8.26 -5.84
C LEU A 459 -2.07 -8.53 -4.50
N LEU A 460 -0.95 -9.25 -4.54
CA LEU A 460 -0.05 -9.49 -3.42
C LEU A 460 1.25 -8.68 -3.54
N GLU A 461 1.26 -7.59 -4.33
CA GLU A 461 2.46 -6.80 -4.65
C GLU A 461 3.34 -6.73 -3.41
N LYS A 462 4.48 -7.46 -3.49
CA LYS A 462 5.38 -7.67 -2.37
C LYS A 462 5.63 -6.31 -1.74
N ASN A 463 5.05 -6.06 -0.56
CA ASN A 463 5.60 -5.06 0.32
C ASN A 463 7.01 -5.62 0.59
N ASN A 464 8.00 -5.13 -0.15
CA ASN A 464 9.41 -5.55 -0.12
C ASN A 464 10.08 -5.33 1.26
N ASP A 465 9.28 -5.19 2.32
CA ASP A 465 9.64 -4.99 3.72
C ASP A 465 8.93 -5.99 4.65
N GLN A 466 8.22 -7.01 4.14
CA GLN A 466 7.93 -8.24 4.93
C GLN A 466 9.12 -9.23 4.92
N ASP A 467 10.32 -8.73 4.63
CA ASP A 467 11.56 -9.43 4.96
C ASP A 467 11.80 -9.22 6.47
N HIS A 468 11.53 -10.27 7.26
CA HIS A 468 12.16 -10.57 8.56
C HIS A 468 11.59 -10.06 9.90
N THR A 469 10.32 -9.68 10.04
CA THR A 469 9.76 -9.42 11.38
C THR A 469 8.45 -10.15 11.66
N PHE A 470 8.37 -11.46 11.39
CA PHE A 470 7.41 -12.37 12.07
C PHE A 470 7.89 -13.84 12.08
N TRP A 471 9.19 -14.08 11.91
CA TRP A 471 9.75 -15.42 11.79
C TRP A 471 10.80 -15.68 12.87
N GLU A 472 10.35 -16.11 14.05
CA GLU A 472 11.02 -17.06 14.96
C GLU A 472 9.99 -17.78 15.83
#